data_AF-A0A2S5IZ57-F1
#
_entry.id   AF-A0A2S5IZ57-F1
#
_cell.length_a   1.000
_cell.length_b   1.000
_cell.length_c   1.000
_cell.angle_alpha   90.00
_cell.angle_beta   90.00
_cell.angle_gamma   90.00
#
_symmetry.space_group_name_H-M   'P 1'
#
loop_
_entity.id
_entity.type
_entity.pdbx_description
1 polymer ?
#
loop_
_entity_poly.entity_id
_entity_poly.type
_entity_poly.pdbx_seq_one_letter_code
_entity_poly.pdbx_strand_id
1 'polypeptide(L)'
;MGRDTAWFDACLSVHDQPAWPANRKDRRKTREQVWWEHYGRLAAYVRERGGIPAQNESREARVLYRWVENQRRNHDAGTLTPDRVEALNVLGE
;
A
#
# COMPACT_ATOMS: atom_id res chain seq x y z
N MET A 1 7.23 -17.13 60.01
CA MET A 1 8.36 -16.34 59.45
C MET A 1 8.02 -15.92 58.02
N GLY A 2 7.37 -14.77 57.85
CA GLY A 2 7.28 -14.08 56.57
C GLY A 2 8.17 -12.86 56.67
N ARG A 3 9.20 -12.76 55.83
CA ARG A 3 10.02 -11.56 55.70
C ARG A 3 9.87 -11.06 54.28
N ASP A 4 9.15 -9.95 54.16
CA ASP A 4 9.43 -8.88 53.22
C ASP A 4 10.92 -8.75 52.95
N THR A 5 11.32 -8.66 51.69
CA THR A 5 12.09 -7.50 51.22
C THR A 5 12.10 -7.45 49.69
N ALA A 6 11.43 -6.42 49.16
CA ALA A 6 11.71 -5.88 47.83
C ALA A 6 13.21 -5.60 47.68
N TRP A 7 13.84 -6.11 46.63
CA TRP A 7 15.22 -5.76 46.26
C TRP A 7 15.62 -6.17 44.83
N PHE A 8 14.90 -7.08 44.15
CA PHE A 8 15.18 -7.42 42.74
C PHE A 8 14.23 -6.73 41.74
N ASP A 9 13.88 -5.48 42.02
CA ASP A 9 13.43 -4.49 41.02
C ASP A 9 14.64 -3.79 40.36
N ALA A 10 15.86 -4.30 40.57
CA ALA A 10 17.09 -3.70 40.08
C ALA A 10 17.84 -4.65 39.13
N CYS A 11 17.72 -4.33 37.84
CA CYS A 11 18.69 -4.56 36.76
C CYS A 11 19.21 -5.98 36.47
N LEU A 12 18.81 -6.43 35.27
CA LEU A 12 19.58 -7.22 34.31
C LEU A 12 19.51 -8.75 34.42
N SER A 13 19.21 -9.36 33.25
CA SER A 13 19.56 -10.72 32.84
C SER A 13 18.56 -11.85 33.17
N VAL A 14 17.55 -11.99 32.31
CA VAL A 14 17.50 -13.15 31.41
C VAL A 14 16.63 -12.76 30.22
N HIS A 15 17.32 -12.54 29.11
CA HIS A 15 16.74 -12.39 27.80
C HIS A 15 16.35 -13.80 27.33
N ASP A 16 15.23 -14.32 27.80
CA ASP A 16 14.60 -15.49 27.15
C ASP A 16 13.94 -14.99 25.86
N GLN A 17 14.77 -14.84 24.82
CA GLN A 17 14.27 -14.72 23.47
C GLN A 17 14.30 -16.10 22.83
N PRO A 18 13.14 -16.69 22.47
CA PRO A 18 13.13 -17.82 21.56
C PRO A 18 13.80 -17.39 20.26
N ALA A 19 14.75 -18.20 19.79
CA ALA A 19 15.57 -17.95 18.61
C ALA A 19 14.73 -17.42 17.45
N TRP A 20 14.88 -16.12 17.14
CA TRP A 20 14.24 -15.54 15.98
C TRP A 20 14.94 -16.09 14.73
N PRO A 21 14.28 -16.85 13.85
CA PRO A 21 14.91 -17.27 12.62
C PRO A 21 15.20 -16.02 11.80
N ALA A 22 16.42 -15.94 11.31
CA ALA A 22 16.84 -14.96 10.32
C ALA A 22 15.89 -15.02 9.11
N ASN A 23 14.88 -14.17 9.09
CA ASN A 23 14.15 -13.83 7.89
C ASN A 23 14.01 -12.32 7.88
N ARG A 24 14.96 -11.67 7.19
CA ARG A 24 14.92 -10.25 6.89
C ARG A 24 13.62 -10.02 6.13
N LYS A 25 12.58 -9.57 6.83
CA LYS A 25 11.22 -9.43 6.30
C LYS A 25 11.24 -8.55 5.07
N ASP A 26 11.25 -9.26 3.96
CA ASP A 26 10.79 -8.89 2.65
C ASP A 26 9.78 -7.73 2.69
N ARG A 27 10.24 -6.57 2.21
CA ARG A 27 9.45 -5.33 2.01
C ARG A 27 8.51 -5.44 0.80
N ARG A 28 7.99 -6.63 0.43
CA ARG A 28 7.00 -6.77 -0.66
C ARG A 28 5.74 -6.00 -0.30
N LYS A 29 5.59 -4.80 -0.88
CA LYS A 29 4.32 -4.08 -0.92
C LYS A 29 3.24 -5.01 -1.47
N THR A 30 2.07 -5.05 -0.86
CA THR A 30 0.95 -5.85 -1.35
C THR A 30 0.42 -5.27 -2.67
N ARG A 31 -0.25 -6.10 -3.51
CA ARG A 31 -0.87 -5.62 -4.75
C ARG A 31 -1.88 -4.49 -4.49
N GLU A 32 -2.56 -4.50 -3.35
CA GLU A 32 -3.43 -3.40 -2.90
C GLU A 32 -2.66 -2.12 -2.62
N GLN A 33 -1.56 -2.18 -1.86
CA GLN A 33 -0.78 -0.98 -1.57
C GLN A 33 -0.22 -0.33 -2.84
N VAL A 34 0.26 -1.14 -3.77
CA VAL A 34 0.73 -0.64 -5.08
C VAL A 34 -0.43 -0.03 -5.87
N TRP A 35 -1.62 -0.63 -5.81
CA TRP A 35 -2.81 -0.11 -6.48
C TRP A 35 -3.22 1.25 -5.93
N TRP A 36 -3.31 1.39 -4.60
CA TRP A 36 -3.64 2.66 -3.94
C TRP A 36 -2.58 3.74 -4.17
N GLU A 37 -1.30 3.38 -4.27
CA GLU A 37 -0.23 4.31 -4.61
C GLU A 37 -0.40 4.87 -6.03
N HIS A 38 -0.76 4.02 -7.01
CA HIS A 38 -1.07 4.47 -8.37
C HIS A 38 -2.36 5.28 -8.44
N TYR A 39 -3.40 4.88 -7.71
CA TYR A 39 -4.64 5.63 -7.58
C TYR A 39 -4.38 7.03 -7.02
N GLY A 40 -3.59 7.15 -5.94
CA GLY A 40 -3.25 8.44 -5.35
C GLY A 40 -2.49 9.35 -6.33
N ARG A 41 -1.59 8.79 -7.14
CA ARG A 41 -0.92 9.55 -8.21
C ARG A 41 -1.89 10.02 -9.29
N LEU A 42 -2.83 9.17 -9.69
CA LEU A 42 -3.87 9.52 -10.66
C LEU A 42 -4.80 10.61 -10.10
N ALA A 43 -5.28 10.44 -8.88
CA ALA A 43 -6.15 11.40 -8.21
C ALA A 43 -5.47 12.77 -8.03
N ALA A 44 -4.19 12.80 -7.65
CA ALA A 44 -3.42 14.04 -7.59
C ALA A 44 -3.30 14.71 -8.97
N TYR A 45 -3.05 13.92 -10.02
CA TYR A 45 -2.96 14.42 -11.39
C TYR A 45 -4.30 15.00 -11.88
N VAL A 46 -5.40 14.27 -11.68
CA VAL A 46 -6.76 14.71 -12.03
C VAL A 46 -7.13 15.96 -11.25
N ARG A 47 -6.76 16.06 -9.97
CA ARG A 47 -7.00 17.26 -9.14
C ARG A 47 -6.19 18.47 -9.63
N GLU A 48 -4.96 18.28 -10.08
CA GLU A 48 -4.08 19.36 -10.53
C GLU A 48 -4.45 19.86 -11.93
N ARG A 49 -4.81 18.95 -12.85
CA ARG A 49 -5.12 19.28 -14.25
C ARG A 49 -6.61 19.39 -14.57
N GLY A 50 -7.47 18.86 -13.70
CA GLY A 50 -8.91 18.81 -13.90
C GLY A 50 -9.37 17.72 -14.88
N GLY A 51 -8.53 16.71 -15.16
CA GLY A 51 -8.88 15.67 -16.12
C GLY A 51 -7.99 14.43 -16.08
N ILE A 52 -8.47 13.35 -16.70
CA ILE A 52 -7.72 12.10 -16.86
C ILE A 52 -6.44 12.38 -17.67
N PRO A 53 -5.27 11.86 -17.26
CA PRO A 53 -4.01 12.03 -17.99
C PRO A 53 -4.13 11.53 -19.43
N ALA A 54 -3.84 12.40 -20.39
CA ALA A 54 -3.75 12.00 -21.79
C ALA A 54 -2.36 11.42 -22.11
N GLN A 55 -2.31 10.45 -23.03
CA GLN A 55 -1.04 9.81 -23.45
C GLN A 55 0.03 10.78 -23.99
N ASN A 56 -0.40 11.98 -24.40
CA ASN A 56 0.45 12.98 -25.05
C ASN A 56 0.91 14.12 -24.11
N GLU A 57 0.44 14.17 -22.86
CA GLU A 57 0.77 15.28 -21.97
C GLU A 57 2.17 15.19 -21.37
N SER A 58 2.55 14.01 -20.88
CA SER A 58 3.83 13.79 -20.19
C SER A 58 4.15 12.30 -20.11
N ARG A 59 5.43 11.96 -19.86
CA ARG A 59 5.84 10.57 -19.61
C ARG A 59 5.08 9.96 -18.43
N GLU A 60 4.83 10.75 -17.40
CA GLU A 60 4.10 10.40 -16.18
C GLU A 60 2.63 10.10 -16.52
N ALA A 61 1.98 11.01 -17.24
CA ALA A 61 0.62 10.88 -17.74
C ALA A 61 0.44 9.61 -18.58
N ARG A 62 1.39 9.31 -19.47
CA ARG A 62 1.38 8.08 -20.27
C ARG A 62 1.44 6.81 -19.41
N VAL A 63 2.22 6.82 -18.33
CA VAL A 63 2.29 5.69 -17.40
C VAL A 63 0.97 5.52 -16.66
N LEU A 64 0.38 6.61 -16.18
CA LEU A 64 -0.93 6.60 -15.53
C LEU A 64 -2.05 6.15 -16.47
N TYR A 65 -2.07 6.63 -17.71
CA TYR A 65 -3.03 6.21 -18.74
C TYR A 65 -2.96 4.71 -19.01
N ARG A 66 -1.74 4.18 -19.23
CA ARG A 66 -1.54 2.72 -19.41
C ARG A 66 -1.98 1.92 -18.19
N TRP A 67 -1.77 2.46 -16.98
CA TRP A 67 -2.24 1.82 -15.76
C TRP A 67 -3.77 1.76 -15.72
N VAL A 68 -4.47 2.86 -16.05
CA VAL A 68 -5.94 2.90 -16.16
C VAL A 68 -6.45 1.91 -17.21
N GLU A 69 -5.83 1.86 -18.41
CA GLU A 69 -6.18 0.87 -19.43
C GLU A 69 -6.02 -0.57 -18.92
N ASN A 70 -4.94 -0.84 -18.19
CA ASN A 70 -4.72 -2.16 -17.61
C ASN A 70 -5.76 -2.50 -16.53
N GLN A 71 -6.22 -1.51 -15.74
CA GLN A 71 -7.33 -1.71 -14.81
C GLN A 71 -8.65 -2.01 -15.54
N ARG A 72 -8.94 -1.31 -16.65
CA ARG A 72 -10.13 -1.58 -17.48
C ARG A 72 -10.12 -3.00 -18.05
N ARG A 73 -8.96 -3.46 -18.54
CA ARG A 73 -8.78 -4.85 -19.00
C ARG A 73 -8.96 -5.87 -17.87
N ASN A 74 -8.43 -5.59 -16.68
CA ASN A 74 -8.61 -6.46 -15.51
C ASN A 74 -10.07 -6.50 -15.03
N HIS A 75 -10.79 -5.39 -15.17
CA HIS A 75 -12.23 -5.30 -14.88
C HIS A 75 -13.05 -6.12 -15.87
N ASP A 76 -12.78 -5.98 -17.18
CA ASP A 76 -13.38 -6.80 -18.23
C ASP A 76 -13.11 -8.30 -18.02
N ALA A 77 -11.91 -8.64 -17.57
CA ALA A 77 -11.53 -10.01 -17.18
C ALA A 77 -12.16 -10.48 -15.84
N GLY A 78 -12.93 -9.66 -15.15
CA GLY A 78 -13.58 -10.01 -13.87
C GLY A 78 -12.62 -10.19 -12.69
N THR A 79 -11.38 -9.72 -12.81
CA THR A 79 -10.34 -9.85 -11.77
C THR A 79 -10.22 -8.62 -10.87
N LEU A 80 -10.94 -7.55 -11.18
CA LEU A 80 -10.96 -6.32 -10.40
C LEU A 80 -12.04 -6.40 -9.32
N THR A 81 -11.69 -6.02 -8.10
CA THR A 81 -12.65 -5.93 -7.00
C THR A 81 -13.60 -4.75 -7.21
N PRO A 82 -14.87 -4.85 -6.78
CA PRO A 82 -15.86 -3.78 -6.97
C PRO A 82 -15.43 -2.45 -6.35
N ASP A 83 -14.76 -2.47 -5.19
CA ASP A 83 -14.18 -1.29 -4.53
C ASP A 83 -13.22 -0.48 -5.46
N ARG A 84 -12.40 -1.19 -6.24
CA ARG A 84 -11.46 -0.56 -7.17
C ARG A 84 -12.16 0.00 -8.40
N VAL A 85 -13.27 -0.62 -8.82
CA VAL A 85 -14.09 -0.13 -9.93
C VAL A 85 -14.76 1.18 -9.54
N GLU A 86 -15.37 1.22 -8.35
CA GLU A 86 -16.02 2.41 -7.82
C GLU A 86 -15.05 3.58 -7.70
N ALA A 87 -13.87 3.34 -7.11
CA ALA A 87 -12.83 4.35 -7.02
C ALA A 87 -12.36 4.87 -8.39
N LEU A 88 -12.19 4.00 -9.40
CA LEU A 88 -11.84 4.43 -10.76
C LEU A 88 -12.98 5.19 -11.44
N ASN A 89 -14.24 4.83 -11.17
CA ASN A 89 -15.40 5.52 -11.72
C ASN A 89 -15.49 6.96 -11.20
N VAL A 90 -15.23 7.17 -9.91
CA VAL A 90 -15.20 8.51 -9.29
C VAL A 90 -14.16 9.44 -9.93
N LEU A 91 -13.05 8.90 -10.45
CA LEU A 91 -12.02 9.68 -11.13
C LEU A 91 -12.27 9.88 -12.63
N GLY A 92 -13.16 9.08 -13.23
CA GLY A 92 -13.36 8.98 -14.68
C GLY A 92 -14.63 9.65 -15.21
N GLU A 93 -15.39 10.35 -14.37
CA GLU A 93 -16.53 11.18 -14.77
C GLU A 93 -16.12 12.60 -15.22
#